data_AF-A0A938JF38-F1
#
_entry.id   AF-A0A938JF38-F1
#
_cell.length_a   1.000
_cell.length_b   1.000
_cell.length_c   1.000
_cell.angle_alpha   90.00
_cell.angle_beta   90.00
_cell.angle_gamma   90.00
#
_symmetry.space_group_name_H-M   'P 1'
#
loop_
_entity.id
_entity.type
_entity.pdbx_description
1 polymer ?
#
loop_
_entity_poly.entity_id
_entity_poly.type
_entity_poly.pdbx_seq_one_letter_code
_entity_poly.pdbx_strand_id
1 'polypeptide(L)'
;EMRQYMPPMHVKFIEAVENGPSVRDFVMACNKESVKKLFNESVELVADFRALHLEYAGTYIHAQSQKTPGNPSAVGTGGTPFMVYLRKHRDETRNQPVG
;
A
#
# COMPACT_ATOMS: atom_id res chain seq x y z
N GLU A 1 3.68 -13.84 -1.22
CA GLU A 1 5.15 -13.94 -1.41
C GLU A 1 5.95 -13.18 -0.35
N MET A 2 5.77 -11.86 -0.15
CA MET A 2 6.60 -11.11 0.81
C MET A 2 6.48 -11.53 2.29
N ARG A 3 5.41 -12.23 2.68
CA ARG A 3 5.21 -12.71 4.06
C ARG A 3 6.27 -13.72 4.51
N GLN A 4 6.88 -14.45 3.59
CA GLN A 4 7.94 -15.43 3.92
C GLN A 4 9.20 -14.77 4.51
N TYR A 5 9.37 -13.46 4.29
CA TYR A 5 10.48 -12.68 4.84
C TYR A 5 10.14 -12.01 6.18
N MET A 6 8.92 -12.17 6.69
CA MET A 6 8.49 -11.56 7.95
C MET A 6 8.72 -12.49 9.14
N PRO A 7 8.97 -11.96 10.35
CA PRO A 7 8.99 -12.76 11.57
C PRO A 7 7.69 -13.57 11.75
N PRO A 8 7.75 -14.82 12.26
CA PRO A 8 6.58 -15.69 12.35
C PRO A 8 5.39 -15.08 13.10
N MET A 9 5.64 -14.29 14.14
CA MET A 9 4.58 -13.62 14.90
C MET A 9 3.87 -12.51 14.11
N HIS A 10 4.57 -11.84 13.19
CA HIS A 10 3.95 -10.82 12.34
C HIS A 10 3.06 -11.49 11.29
N VAL A 11 3.50 -12.62 10.73
CA VAL A 11 2.69 -13.41 9.78
C VAL A 11 1.40 -13.89 10.46
N LYS A 12 1.52 -14.50 11.65
CA LYS A 12 0.36 -14.95 12.44
C LYS A 12 -0.64 -13.82 12.74
N PHE A 13 -0.13 -12.62 13.03
CA PHE A 13 -0.99 -11.46 13.25
C PHE A 13 -1.79 -11.08 11.98
N ILE A 14 -1.14 -11.03 10.82
CA ILE A 14 -1.81 -10.74 9.55
C ILE A 14 -2.88 -11.79 9.26
N GLU A 15 -2.55 -13.08 9.43
CA GLU A 15 -3.50 -14.18 9.23
C GLU A 15 -4.70 -14.09 10.18
N ALA A 16 -4.48 -13.71 11.45
CA ALA A 16 -5.56 -13.53 12.40
C ALA A 16 -6.50 -12.38 11.99
N VAL A 17 -5.96 -11.28 11.47
CA VAL A 17 -6.76 -10.15 10.96
C VAL A 17 -7.55 -10.55 9.71
N GLU A 18 -6.94 -11.31 8.79
CA GLU A 18 -7.61 -11.77 7.56
C GLU A 18 -8.74 -12.77 7.82
N ASN A 19 -8.59 -13.63 8.82
CA ASN A 19 -9.64 -14.58 9.22
C ASN A 19 -10.73 -13.93 10.10
N GLY A 20 -10.53 -12.68 10.51
CA GLY A 20 -11.48 -11.91 11.29
C GLY A 20 -12.63 -11.32 10.46
N PRO A 21 -13.61 -10.69 11.11
CA PRO A 21 -14.68 -9.98 10.42
C PRO A 21 -14.15 -8.77 9.66
N SER A 22 -14.75 -8.50 8.48
CA SER A 22 -14.41 -7.35 7.66
C SER A 22 -14.86 -6.04 8.34
N VAL A 23 -13.90 -5.19 8.69
CA VAL A 23 -14.16 -3.84 9.20
C VAL A 23 -14.94 -3.03 8.16
N ARG A 24 -14.62 -3.17 6.87
CA ARG A 24 -15.30 -2.46 5.79
C ARG A 24 -16.78 -2.83 5.72
N ASP A 25 -17.10 -4.12 5.83
CA ASP A 25 -18.49 -4.58 5.78
C ASP A 25 -19.26 -4.13 7.02
N PHE A 26 -18.61 -4.13 8.18
CA PHE A 26 -19.20 -3.54 9.40
C PHE A 26 -19.52 -2.06 9.22
N VAL A 27 -18.61 -1.25 8.67
CA VAL A 27 -18.83 0.18 8.42
C VAL A 27 -20.01 0.40 7.47
N MET A 28 -20.07 -0.38 6.39
CA MET A 28 -21.18 -0.35 5.42
C MET A 28 -22.52 -0.71 6.09
N ALA A 29 -22.54 -1.74 6.93
CA ALA A 29 -23.74 -2.19 7.63
C ALA A 29 -24.20 -1.24 8.75
N CYS A 30 -23.25 -0.55 9.41
CA CYS A 30 -23.55 0.37 10.52
C CYS A 30 -24.36 1.59 10.07
N ASN A 31 -24.24 1.97 8.79
CA ASN A 31 -24.94 3.09 8.15
C ASN A 31 -24.87 4.42 8.94
N LYS A 32 -23.73 4.66 9.61
CA LYS A 32 -23.44 5.90 10.33
C LYS A 32 -22.41 6.72 9.58
N GLU A 33 -22.77 7.96 9.25
CA GLU A 33 -21.91 8.86 8.47
C GLU A 33 -20.59 9.15 9.16
N SER A 34 -20.59 9.34 10.48
CA SER A 34 -19.36 9.56 11.25
C SER A 34 -18.39 8.38 11.18
N VAL A 35 -18.91 7.15 11.12
CA VAL A 35 -18.09 5.93 11.05
C VAL A 35 -17.52 5.74 9.64
N LYS A 36 -18.32 6.02 8.61
CA LYS A 36 -17.86 6.05 7.21
C LYS A 36 -16.76 7.08 7.00
N LYS A 37 -16.94 8.29 7.54
CA LYS A 37 -15.94 9.35 7.51
C LYS A 37 -14.61 8.92 8.11
N LEU A 38 -14.63 8.36 9.33
CA LEU A 38 -13.41 7.87 10.00
C LEU A 38 -12.71 6.75 9.21
N PHE A 39 -13.48 5.84 8.62
CA PHE A 39 -12.93 4.81 7.75
C PHE A 39 -12.27 5.42 6.51
N ASN A 40 -12.95 6.34 5.84
CA ASN A 40 -12.44 7.01 4.63
C ASN A 40 -11.18 7.85 4.93
N GLU A 41 -11.14 8.56 6.06
CA GLU A 41 -9.94 9.28 6.53
C GLU A 41 -8.77 8.32 6.76
N SER A 42 -9.03 7.14 7.33
CA SER A 42 -8.00 6.11 7.52
C SER A 42 -7.45 5.58 6.18
N VAL A 43 -8.33 5.36 5.20
CA VAL A 43 -7.95 4.94 3.84
C VAL A 43 -7.13 6.02 3.14
N GLU A 44 -7.52 7.29 3.28
CA GLU A 44 -6.82 8.44 2.71
C GLU A 44 -5.40 8.57 3.26
N LEU A 45 -5.21 8.46 4.57
CA LEU A 45 -3.88 8.48 5.19
C LEU A 45 -2.94 7.40 4.63
N VAL A 46 -3.46 6.20 4.37
CA VAL A 46 -2.67 5.11 3.73
C VAL A 46 -2.36 5.43 2.27
N ALA A 47 -3.31 6.04 1.55
CA ALA A 47 -3.10 6.45 0.16
C ALA A 47 -2.03 7.54 0.05
N ASP A 48 -2.01 8.51 0.97
CA ASP A 48 -1.02 9.59 1.03
C ASP A 48 0.37 9.06 1.37
N PHE A 49 0.48 8.15 2.34
CA PHE A 49 1.72 7.45 2.62
C PHE A 49 2.27 6.74 1.36
N ARG A 50 1.41 6.05 0.61
CA ARG A 50 1.81 5.38 -0.64
C ARG A 50 2.19 6.37 -1.74
N ALA A 51 1.54 7.53 -1.82
CA ALA A 51 1.89 8.58 -2.77
C ALA A 51 3.27 9.17 -2.47
N LEU A 52 3.54 9.50 -1.20
CA LEU A 52 4.86 9.99 -0.77
C LEU A 52 5.95 8.96 -1.04
N HIS A 53 5.70 7.68 -0.74
CA HIS A 53 6.64 6.61 -1.02
C HIS A 53 6.93 6.45 -2.53
N LEU A 54 5.91 6.54 -3.39
CA LEU A 54 6.09 6.51 -4.84
C LEU A 54 6.91 7.69 -5.34
N GLU A 55 6.68 8.89 -4.80
CA GLU A 55 7.48 10.08 -5.11
C GLU A 55 8.95 9.86 -4.74
N TYR A 56 9.22 9.37 -3.53
CA TYR A 56 10.59 9.12 -3.06
C TYR A 56 11.29 8.05 -3.91
N ALA A 57 10.60 6.97 -4.24
CA ALA A 57 11.13 5.93 -5.12
C ALA A 57 11.45 6.48 -6.53
N GLY A 58 10.61 7.39 -7.03
CA GLY A 58 10.87 8.11 -8.28
C GLY A 58 12.11 9.00 -8.21
N THR A 59 12.23 9.82 -7.18
CA THR A 59 13.30 10.81 -7.02
C THR A 59 14.65 10.17 -6.69
N TYR A 60 14.68 9.23 -5.74
CA TYR A 60 15.94 8.69 -5.21
C TYR A 60 16.43 7.44 -5.92
N ILE A 61 15.56 6.67 -6.57
CA ILE A 61 15.96 5.43 -7.24
C ILE A 61 15.87 5.62 -8.75
N HIS A 62 14.67 5.92 -9.26
CA HIS A 62 14.45 5.95 -10.70
C HIS A 62 15.20 7.10 -11.39
N ALA A 63 15.10 8.33 -10.90
CA ALA A 63 15.78 9.47 -11.51
C ALA A 63 17.30 9.44 -11.35
N GLN A 64 17.83 8.89 -10.25
CA GLN A 64 19.27 8.80 -10.01
C GLN A 64 19.93 7.74 -10.89
N SER A 65 19.30 6.58 -11.04
CA SER A 65 19.83 5.48 -11.85
C SER A 65 19.89 5.81 -13.35
N GLN A 66 19.10 6.77 -13.84
CA GLN A 66 19.20 7.31 -15.20
C GLN A 66 20.41 8.23 -15.41
N LYS A 67 21.05 8.74 -14.34
CA LYS A 67 22.19 9.66 -14.43
C LYS A 67 23.54 8.95 -14.54
N THR A 68 23.60 7.64 -14.31
CA THR A 68 24.84 6.85 -14.35
C THR A 68 24.67 5.69 -15.34
N PRO A 69 25.38 5.71 -16.48
CA PRO A 69 25.33 4.59 -17.42
C PRO A 69 25.90 3.34 -16.75
N GLY A 70 25.05 2.32 -16.54
CA GLY A 70 25.47 1.02 -15.99
C GLY A 70 24.58 0.47 -14.87
N ASN A 71 23.61 1.21 -14.35
CA ASN A 71 22.67 0.70 -13.34
C ASN A 71 21.32 0.32 -13.97
N PRO A 72 20.91 -0.96 -14.01
CA PRO A 72 19.60 -1.37 -14.52
C PRO A 72 18.49 -0.85 -13.60
N SER A 73 17.92 0.30 -13.95
CA SER A 73 16.97 1.07 -13.15
C SER A 73 15.52 0.58 -13.16
N ALA A 74 15.23 -0.42 -13.99
CA ALA A 74 13.86 -0.88 -14.26
C ALA A 74 13.32 -1.82 -13.17
N VAL A 75 14.19 -2.40 -12.35
CA VAL A 75 13.86 -3.43 -11.36
C VAL A 75 14.33 -2.99 -9.98
N GLY A 76 13.43 -2.96 -9.02
CA GLY A 76 13.77 -2.64 -7.62
C GLY A 76 14.53 -3.80 -6.97
N THR A 77 15.08 -3.58 -5.78
CA THR A 77 15.84 -4.62 -5.05
C THR A 77 15.03 -5.89 -4.75
N GLY A 78 13.70 -5.78 -4.73
CA GLY A 78 12.77 -6.92 -4.62
C GLY A 78 12.46 -7.64 -5.94
N GLY A 79 13.15 -7.33 -7.05
CA GLY A 79 12.95 -8.01 -8.33
C GLY A 79 11.73 -7.55 -9.15
N THR A 80 11.01 -6.52 -8.70
CA THR A 80 9.77 -6.04 -9.35
C THR A 80 9.96 -4.72 -10.10
N PRO A 81 9.13 -4.41 -11.12
CA PRO A 81 9.00 -3.07 -11.68
C PRO A 81 8.34 -2.14 -10.65
N PHE A 82 9.13 -1.70 -9.67
CA PHE A 82 8.64 -1.13 -8.41
C PHE A 82 7.76 0.11 -8.61
N MET A 83 8.06 0.96 -9.60
CA MET A 83 7.24 2.14 -9.90
C MET A 83 5.81 1.77 -10.34
N VAL A 84 5.64 0.69 -11.10
CA VAL A 84 4.31 0.19 -11.51
C VAL A 84 3.57 -0.37 -10.30
N TYR A 85 4.27 -1.16 -9.49
CA TYR A 85 3.69 -1.81 -8.32
C TYR A 85 3.26 -0.81 -7.24
N LEU A 86 4.12 0.17 -6.92
CA LEU A 86 3.81 1.25 -5.97
C LEU A 86 2.62 2.09 -6.43
N ARG A 87 2.55 2.41 -7.74
CA ARG A 87 1.41 3.12 -8.33
C ARG A 87 0.12 2.31 -8.20
N LYS A 88 0.15 1.02 -8.59
CA LYS A 88 -0.99 0.11 -8.46
C LYS A 88 -1.52 0.09 -7.02
N HIS A 89 -0.65 -0.08 -6.03
CA HIS A 89 -1.04 -0.09 -4.62
C HIS A 89 -1.67 1.21 -4.16
N ARG A 90 -1.12 2.37 -4.56
CA ARG A 90 -1.71 3.67 -4.24
C ARG A 90 -3.12 3.76 -4.82
N ASP A 91 -3.28 3.41 -6.10
CA ASP A 91 -4.56 3.54 -6.80
C ASP A 91 -5.61 2.56 -6.27
N GLU A 92 -5.23 1.32 -5.97
CA GLU A 92 -6.11 0.35 -5.30
C GLU A 92 -6.60 0.83 -3.94
N THR A 93 -5.76 1.56 -3.19
CA THR A 93 -6.15 2.17 -1.89
C THR A 93 -7.18 3.26 -2.09
N ARG A 94 -6.95 4.15 -3.07
CA ARG A 94 -7.85 5.27 -3.38
C ARG A 94 -9.24 4.80 -3.84
N ASN A 95 -9.36 3.55 -4.26
CA ASN A 95 -10.62 2.92 -4.65
C ASN A 95 -11.32 2.18 -3.48
N GLN A 96 -10.76 2.19 -2.27
CA GLN A 96 -11.37 1.56 -1.09
C GLN A 96 -12.42 2.38 -0.31
N PRO A 97 -12.53 3.72 -0.43
CA PRO A 97 -13.53 4.47 0.33
C PRO A 97 -14.94 3.91 0.18
N VAL A 98 -15.74 4.09 1.24
CA VAL A 98 -17.15 3.72 1.29
C VAL A 98 -18.02 4.95 1.08
N GLY A 99 -19.13 4.78 0.36
CA GLY A 99 -20.13 5.84 0.13
C GLY A 99 -21.04 6.04 1.32
#